data_AF-A0A2N2A793-F1
#
_entry.id   AF-A0A2N2A793-F1
#
_cell.length_a   1.000
_cell.length_b   1.000
_cell.length_c   1.000
_cell.angle_alpha   90.00
_cell.angle_beta   90.00
_cell.angle_gamma   90.00
#
_symmetry.space_group_name_H-M   'P 1'
#
loop_
_entity.id
_entity.type
_entity.pdbx_description
1 polymer ?
#
loop_
_entity_poly.entity_id
_entity_poly.type
_entity_poly.pdbx_seq_one_letter_code
_entity_poly.pdbx_strand_id
1 'polypeptide(L)'
;MKVIKPESKGKVRKLFHLEPHDTKIIENIAKVRNVSESEVVRQAIREFGVKEGAVKDPFGKLIGSVKAGKNQATNHDKVIYE
;
A
#
# COMPACT_ATOMS: atom_id res chain seq x y z
N MET A 1 14.37 -14.37 -8.15
CA MET A 1 13.10 -14.24 -7.41
C MET A 1 11.94 -14.40 -8.36
N LYS A 2 10.99 -15.29 -8.08
CA LYS A 2 9.85 -15.59 -8.95
C LYS A 2 8.76 -14.54 -8.67
N VAL A 3 8.61 -13.56 -9.56
CA VAL A 3 7.56 -12.54 -9.46
C VAL A 3 6.21 -13.23 -9.60
N ILE A 4 5.37 -13.16 -8.57
CA ILE A 4 4.03 -13.75 -8.59
C ILE A 4 3.19 -12.93 -9.57
N LYS A 5 2.92 -13.48 -10.75
CA LYS A 5 1.92 -12.90 -11.67
C LYS A 5 0.54 -13.06 -11.03
N PRO A 6 -0.33 -12.05 -11.07
CA PRO A 6 -1.68 -12.16 -10.52
C PRO A 6 -2.53 -13.04 -11.45
N GLU A 7 -2.49 -14.35 -11.24
CA GLU A 7 -3.39 -15.30 -11.89
C GLU A 7 -4.49 -15.71 -10.89
N SER A 8 -5.66 -15.07 -11.01
CA SER A 8 -7.00 -15.64 -10.79
C SER A 8 -8.04 -14.50 -10.76
N LYS A 9 -9.11 -14.64 -11.55
CA LYS A 9 -10.20 -13.65 -11.70
C LYS A 9 -11.19 -13.65 -10.52
N GLY A 10 -10.75 -13.85 -9.28
CA GLY A 10 -11.65 -13.94 -8.13
C GLY A 10 -10.99 -13.84 -6.74
N LYS A 11 -11.79 -13.55 -5.72
CA LYS A 11 -11.34 -13.59 -4.31
C LYS A 11 -11.17 -15.05 -3.88
N VAL A 12 -10.02 -15.38 -3.29
CA VAL A 12 -9.73 -16.73 -2.77
C VAL A 12 -9.85 -16.72 -1.24
N ARG A 13 -10.49 -17.74 -0.68
CA ARG A 13 -10.54 -17.94 0.78
C ARG A 13 -9.22 -18.58 1.25
N LYS A 14 -8.56 -17.96 2.22
CA LYS A 14 -7.44 -18.54 2.96
C LYS A 14 -7.77 -18.55 4.45
N LEU A 15 -7.41 -19.62 5.13
CA LEU A 15 -7.56 -19.78 6.57
C LEU A 15 -6.17 -19.83 7.20
N PHE A 16 -6.02 -19.17 8.34
CA PHE A 16 -4.77 -19.09 9.09
C PHE A 16 -5.11 -19.06 10.58
N HIS A 17 -4.22 -19.60 11.39
CA HIS A 17 -4.31 -19.53 12.84
C HIS A 17 -3.62 -18.25 13.31
N LEU A 18 -4.24 -17.54 14.25
CA LEU A 18 -3.70 -16.35 14.88
C LEU A 18 -3.61 -16.57 16.38
N GLU A 19 -2.57 -16.02 16.99
CA GLU A 19 -2.47 -15.97 18.43
C GLU A 19 -3.56 -15.04 19.01
N PRO A 20 -4.08 -15.29 20.22
CA PRO A 20 -5.11 -14.44 20.84
C PRO A 20 -4.69 -12.96 20.95
N HIS A 21 -3.39 -12.71 21.12
CA HIS A 21 -2.83 -11.37 21.16
C HIS A 21 -2.95 -10.63 19.81
N ASP A 22 -2.67 -11.33 18.70
CA ASP A 22 -2.69 -10.73 17.37
C ASP A 22 -4.11 -10.41 16.93
N THR A 23 -5.09 -11.25 17.31
CA THR A 23 -6.51 -10.99 17.10
C THR A 23 -6.94 -9.67 17.77
N LYS A 24 -6.50 -9.41 19.01
CA LYS A 24 -6.80 -8.14 19.71
C LYS A 24 -6.16 -6.94 19.01
N ILE A 25 -4.96 -7.08 18.47
CA ILE A 25 -4.30 -6.01 17.70
C ILE A 25 -5.15 -5.68 16.46
N ILE A 26 -5.57 -6.70 15.71
CA ILE A 26 -6.37 -6.52 14.50
C ILE A 26 -7.70 -5.84 14.84
N GLU A 27 -8.39 -6.30 15.88
CA GLU A 27 -9.66 -5.73 16.35
C GLU A 27 -9.51 -4.24 16.73
N ASN A 28 -8.46 -3.89 17.47
CA ASN A 28 -8.22 -2.51 17.88
C ASN A 28 -7.93 -1.60 16.68
N ILE A 29 -7.11 -2.05 15.73
CA ILE A 29 -6.82 -1.28 14.51
C ILE A 29 -8.10 -1.10 13.68
N ALA A 30 -8.89 -2.17 13.54
CA ALA A 30 -10.16 -2.14 12.82
C ALA A 30 -11.13 -1.11 13.41
N LYS A 31 -11.25 -1.06 14.75
CA LYS A 31 -12.07 -0.06 15.47
C LYS A 31 -11.57 1.36 15.26
N VAL A 32 -10.28 1.61 15.46
CA VAL A 32 -9.69 2.95 15.32
C VAL A 32 -9.84 3.51 13.91
N ARG A 33 -9.69 2.64 12.90
CA ARG A 33 -9.78 3.03 11.48
C ARG A 33 -11.19 2.93 10.90
N ASN A 34 -12.16 2.42 11.66
CA ASN A 34 -13.53 2.17 11.22
C ASN A 34 -13.60 1.31 9.93
N VAL A 35 -12.85 0.22 9.90
CA VAL A 35 -12.79 -0.73 8.77
C VAL A 35 -12.96 -2.17 9.27
N SER A 36 -13.27 -3.10 8.37
CA SER A 36 -13.32 -4.53 8.71
C SER A 36 -11.93 -5.09 9.05
N GLU A 37 -11.86 -6.05 9.97
CA GLU A 37 -10.62 -6.79 10.30
C GLU A 37 -9.98 -7.43 9.06
N SER A 38 -10.80 -7.94 8.15
CA SER A 38 -10.34 -8.50 6.88
C SER A 38 -9.61 -7.48 6.00
N GLU A 39 -9.97 -6.20 6.08
CA GLU A 39 -9.27 -5.14 5.35
C GLU A 39 -7.91 -4.83 5.98
N VAL A 40 -7.84 -4.83 7.32
CA VAL A 40 -6.58 -4.68 8.06
C VAL A 40 -5.60 -5.78 7.66
N VAL A 41 -6.05 -7.04 7.64
CA VAL A 41 -5.21 -8.17 7.23
C VAL A 41 -4.80 -8.07 5.75
N ARG A 42 -5.72 -7.67 4.86
CA ARG A 42 -5.39 -7.44 3.44
C ARG A 42 -4.31 -6.37 3.27
N GLN A 43 -4.42 -5.27 4.01
CA GLN A 43 -3.44 -4.19 3.98
C GLN A 43 -2.07 -4.67 4.48
N ALA A 44 -2.03 -5.38 5.61
CA ALA A 44 -0.78 -5.90 6.17
C ALA A 44 -0.05 -6.84 5.19
N ILE A 45 -0.78 -7.73 4.51
CA ILE A 45 -0.21 -8.64 3.50
C ILE A 45 0.35 -7.85 2.31
N ARG A 46 -0.34 -6.81 1.85
CA ARG A 46 0.12 -5.98 0.72
C ARG A 46 1.39 -5.21 1.09
N GLU A 47 1.41 -4.58 2.26
CA GLU A 47 2.56 -3.82 2.75
C GLU A 47 3.77 -4.73 2.95
N PHE A 48 3.57 -5.92 3.54
CA PHE A 48 4.62 -6.92 3.68
C PHE A 48 5.13 -7.41 2.32
N GLY A 49 4.22 -7.70 1.38
CA GLY A 49 4.58 -8.11 0.02
C GLY A 49 5.39 -7.06 -0.74
N VAL A 50 5.12 -5.76 -0.52
CA VAL A 50 5.93 -4.68 -1.10
C VAL A 50 7.32 -4.62 -0.47
N LYS A 51 7.42 -4.72 0.87
CA LYS A 51 8.70 -4.72 1.60
C LYS A 51 9.62 -5.86 1.15
N GLU A 52 9.05 -7.06 0.96
CA GLU A 52 9.79 -8.24 0.51
C GLU A 52 10.02 -8.29 -1.02
N GLY A 53 9.57 -7.26 -1.76
CA GLY A 53 9.68 -7.22 -3.23
C GLY A 53 8.84 -8.27 -3.97
N ALA A 54 7.91 -8.94 -3.27
CA ALA A 54 6.97 -9.89 -3.86
C ALA A 54 5.86 -9.20 -4.65
N VAL A 55 5.50 -7.97 -4.26
CA VAL A 55 4.54 -7.10 -4.94
C VAL A 55 5.27 -5.85 -5.41
N LYS A 56 5.11 -5.48 -6.69
CA LYS A 56 5.67 -4.22 -7.20
C LYS A 56 4.90 -3.05 -6.57
N ASP A 57 5.63 -2.16 -5.91
CA ASP A 57 5.08 -0.87 -5.49
C ASP A 57 4.66 -0.06 -6.74
N PRO A 58 3.37 0.32 -6.89
CA PRO A 58 2.91 1.18 -7.96
C PRO A 58 3.64 2.54 -7.99
N PHE A 59 4.07 3.04 -6.82
CA PHE A 59 4.74 4.34 -6.66
C PHE A 59 6.27 4.25 -6.63
N GLY A 60 6.84 3.06 -6.49
CA GLY A 60 8.30 2.87 -6.49
C GLY A 60 8.96 3.31 -7.80
N LYS A 61 8.22 3.32 -8.92
CA LYS A 61 8.68 3.89 -10.18
C LYS A 61 8.57 5.41 -10.26
N LEU A 62 7.64 6.03 -9.51
CA LEU A 62 7.40 7.48 -9.51
C LEU A 62 8.54 8.25 -8.84
N ILE A 63 9.11 7.69 -7.77
CA ILE A 63 10.24 8.29 -7.04
C ILE A 63 11.49 8.48 -7.93
N GLY A 64 11.63 7.70 -9.02
CA GLY A 64 12.71 7.85 -10.01
C GLY A 64 12.31 8.43 -11.37
N SER A 65 11.01 8.64 -11.64
CA SER A 65 10.52 9.19 -12.92
C SER A 65 10.19 10.67 -12.88
N VAL A 66 10.19 11.29 -11.69
CA VAL A 66 10.47 12.72 -11.59
C VAL A 66 11.95 12.88 -11.88
N LYS A 67 12.32 13.03 -13.16
CA LYS A 67 13.59 13.65 -13.53
C LYS A 67 13.75 14.85 -12.61
N ALA A 68 14.88 14.97 -11.93
CA ALA A 68 15.24 16.20 -11.22
C ALA A 68 15.18 17.36 -12.22
N GLY A 69 14.00 17.96 -12.34
CA GLY A 69 13.76 19.13 -13.16
C GLY A 69 14.52 20.23 -12.47
N LYS A 70 15.64 20.64 -13.06
CA LYS A 70 16.34 21.85 -12.66
C LYS A 70 15.30 22.98 -12.54
N ASN A 71 15.07 23.44 -11.32
CA ASN A 71 14.47 24.74 -10.98
C ASN A 71 13.18 25.13 -11.72
N GLN A 72 12.03 24.51 -11.41
CA GLN A 72 10.73 25.01 -11.89
C GLN A 72 9.65 25.15 -10.80
N ALA A 73 10.04 25.29 -9.53
CA ALA A 73 9.10 25.47 -8.41
C ALA A 73 9.32 26.78 -7.64
N THR A 74 9.74 27.86 -8.33
CA THR A 74 9.99 29.17 -7.71
C THR A 74 9.02 30.27 -8.13
N ASN A 75 8.06 30.01 -9.03
CA ASN A 75 7.11 31.03 -9.52
C ASN A 75 5.65 30.53 -9.46
N HIS A 76 5.13 30.27 -8.27
CA HIS A 76 3.71 29.93 -8.09
C HIS A 76 2.79 31.17 -8.10
N ASP A 77 3.31 32.36 -7.79
CA ASP A 77 2.48 33.55 -7.52
C ASP A 77 2.14 34.40 -8.75
N LYS A 78 2.75 34.14 -9.91
CA LYS A 78 2.57 35.00 -11.10
C LYS A 78 1.37 34.67 -12.00
N VAL A 79 0.66 33.57 -11.76
CA VAL A 79 -0.38 33.06 -12.69
C VAL A 79 -1.80 33.33 -12.19
N ILE A 80 -1.97 33.98 -11.03
CA ILE A 80 -3.31 34.19 -10.43
C ILE A 80 -3.92 35.56 -10.81
N TYR A 81 -3.18 36.47 -11.44
CA TYR A 81 -3.67 37.81 -11.81
C TYR A 81 -3.37 38.20 -13.27
N GLU A 82 -3.87 37.40 -14.23
CA GLU A 82 -4.18 37.89 -15.58
C GLU A 82 -5.68 37.73 -15.86
#